data_AF-A0A1J3J8A2-F1
#
_entry.id   AF-A0A1J3J8A2-F1
#
_cell.length_a   1.000
_cell.length_b   1.000
_cell.length_c   1.000
_cell.angle_alpha   90.00
_cell.angle_beta   90.00
_cell.angle_gamma   90.00
#
_symmetry.space_group_name_H-M   'P 1'
#
loop_
_entity.id
_entity.type
_entity.pdbx_description
1 polymer ?
#
loop_
_entity_poly.entity_id
_entity_poly.type
_entity_poly.pdbx_seq_one_letter_code
_entity_poly.pdbx_strand_id
1 'polypeptide(L)'
;CVIKNCKIHHFVIALRSCISKGAIIEDTLLIGAYYYETDADMTLLAAKGSIPIGIGRDSHIKRAIIENNARIGNNIKIINTNNVQEAARETDG
;
A
#
# COMPACT_ATOMS: atom_id res chain seq x y z
N CYS A 1 -5.12 12.74 3.97
CA CYS A 1 -4.12 11.80 3.43
C CYS A 1 -2.73 12.28 3.81
N VAL A 2 -1.77 11.38 3.92
CA VAL A 2 -0.35 11.70 4.16
C VAL A 2 0.47 11.14 3.00
N ILE A 3 1.00 12.01 2.15
CA ILE A 3 1.70 11.63 0.92
C ILE A 3 3.06 12.31 0.91
N LYS A 4 4.14 11.51 0.89
CA LYS A 4 5.51 12.01 1.02
C LYS A 4 6.32 11.66 -0.23
N ASN A 5 6.80 12.68 -0.96
CA ASN A 5 7.75 12.58 -2.09
C ASN A 5 7.70 11.25 -2.86
N CYS A 6 6.58 11.01 -3.53
CA CYS A 6 6.29 9.79 -4.28
C CYS A 6 5.82 10.15 -5.70
N LYS A 7 5.74 9.14 -6.57
CA LYS A 7 5.19 9.27 -7.92
C LYS A 7 3.83 8.59 -7.96
N ILE A 8 2.81 9.30 -8.42
CA ILE A 8 1.44 8.78 -8.49
C ILE A 8 0.87 9.12 -9.87
N HIS A 9 0.44 8.11 -10.61
CA HIS A 9 -0.05 8.24 -11.98
C HIS A 9 -1.32 7.40 -12.17
N HIS A 10 -2.34 7.98 -12.79
CA HIS A 10 -3.63 7.32 -13.07
C HIS A 10 -4.15 6.51 -11.88
N PHE A 11 -4.68 7.22 -10.88
CA PHE A 11 -4.95 6.64 -9.57
C PHE A 11 -6.28 7.12 -8.99
N VAL A 12 -6.78 6.36 -8.02
CA VAL A 12 -7.78 6.83 -7.06
C VAL A 12 -7.22 6.61 -5.67
N ILE A 13 -7.08 7.69 -4.88
CA ILE A 13 -6.63 7.63 -3.49
C ILE A 13 -7.75 8.14 -2.61
N ALA A 14 -8.31 7.23 -1.81
CA ALA A 14 -9.36 7.55 -0.88
C ALA A 14 -8.81 8.08 0.45
N LEU A 15 -9.73 8.27 1.42
CA LEU A 15 -9.47 8.97 2.67
C LEU A 15 -8.43 8.26 3.55
N ARG A 16 -7.63 9.08 4.23
CA ARG A 16 -6.62 8.64 5.21
C ARG A 16 -5.55 7.69 4.66
N SER A 17 -5.35 7.61 3.34
CA SER A 17 -4.21 6.90 2.78
C SER A 17 -2.89 7.52 3.23
N CYS A 18 -1.96 6.65 3.61
CA CYS A 18 -0.58 6.97 3.97
C CYS A 18 0.36 6.37 2.91
N ILE A 19 1.14 7.22 2.23
CA ILE A 19 2.07 6.83 1.17
C ILE A 19 3.45 7.41 1.50
N SER A 20 4.42 6.52 1.69
CA SER A 20 5.78 6.87 2.11
C SER A 20 6.66 7.36 0.95
N LYS A 21 7.78 7.97 1.31
CA LYS A 21 8.80 8.47 0.39
C LYS A 21 9.25 7.40 -0.61
N GLY A 22 9.39 7.81 -1.86
CA GLY A 22 9.93 6.97 -2.93
C GLY A 22 8.94 5.98 -3.51
N ALA A 23 7.72 5.88 -2.95
CA ALA A 23 6.70 5.00 -3.50
C ALA A 23 6.31 5.41 -4.94
N ILE A 24 5.98 4.42 -5.74
CA ILE A 24 5.47 4.57 -7.11
C ILE A 24 4.10 3.89 -7.16
N ILE A 25 3.06 4.65 -7.48
CA ILE A 25 1.68 4.17 -7.54
C ILE A 25 1.15 4.44 -8.95
N GLU A 26 0.77 3.39 -9.66
CA GLU A 26 0.32 3.46 -11.06
C GLU A 26 -0.95 2.63 -11.27
N ASP A 27 -1.97 3.16 -11.94
CA ASP A 27 -3.19 2.40 -12.29
C ASP A 27 -3.84 1.72 -11.07
N THR A 28 -3.81 2.39 -9.91
CA THR A 28 -4.12 1.77 -8.60
C THR A 28 -5.23 2.52 -7.88
N LEU A 29 -6.15 1.76 -7.27
CA LEU A 29 -7.16 2.24 -6.34
C LEU A 29 -6.69 1.95 -4.91
N LEU A 30 -6.48 2.98 -4.09
CA LEU A 30 -6.22 2.86 -2.66
C LEU A 30 -7.49 3.23 -1.91
N ILE A 31 -8.08 2.27 -1.19
CA ILE A 31 -9.30 2.47 -0.37
C ILE A 31 -9.02 3.27 0.90
N GLY A 32 -7.76 3.25 1.39
CA GLY A 32 -7.31 4.12 2.47
C GLY A 32 -7.41 3.49 3.85
N ALA A 33 -7.86 4.24 4.85
CA ALA A 33 -7.88 3.77 6.24
C ALA A 33 -9.05 4.33 7.07
N TYR A 34 -9.45 3.56 8.09
CA TYR A 34 -10.48 4.01 9.04
C TYR A 34 -9.92 5.01 10.06
N TYR A 35 -8.62 4.96 10.36
CA TYR A 35 -7.94 5.82 11.32
C TYR A 35 -6.50 6.10 10.89
N TYR A 36 -5.89 7.12 11.49
CA TYR A 36 -4.45 7.35 11.41
C TYR A 36 -3.77 6.69 12.62
N GLU A 37 -2.60 6.10 12.41
CA GLU A 37 -1.71 5.68 13.49
C GLU A 37 -0.96 6.90 14.03
N THR A 38 -0.88 7.01 15.36
CA THR A 38 -0.16 8.10 16.04
C THR A 38 1.34 7.85 16.04
N ASP A 39 2.16 8.87 16.30
CA ASP A 39 3.61 8.69 16.41
C ASP A 39 4.02 7.68 17.49
N ALA A 40 3.23 7.55 18.56
CA ALA A 40 3.41 6.54 19.59
C ALA A 40 3.15 5.12 19.05
N ASP A 41 2.08 4.94 18.28
CA ASP A 41 1.77 3.67 17.61
C ASP A 41 2.88 3.27 16.64
N MET A 42 3.34 4.23 15.84
CA MET A 42 4.44 4.03 14.88
C MET A 42 5.73 3.58 15.59
N THR A 43 6.05 4.17 16.73
CA THR A 43 7.22 3.82 17.56
C THR A 43 7.10 2.40 18.12
N LEU A 44 5.92 2.06 18.64
CA LEU A 44 5.64 0.73 19.18
C LEU A 44 5.66 -0.36 18.09
N LEU A 45 5.11 -0.07 16.91
CA LEU A 45 5.16 -0.97 15.77
C LEU A 45 6.61 -1.21 15.32
N ALA A 46 7.41 -0.15 15.23
CA ALA A 46 8.82 -0.26 14.89
C ALA A 46 9.59 -1.12 15.91
N ALA A 47 9.36 -0.92 17.21
CA ALA A 47 9.97 -1.73 18.27
C ALA A 47 9.59 -3.21 18.20
N LYS A 48 8.39 -3.51 17.70
CA LYS A 48 7.90 -4.89 17.45
C LYS A 48 8.27 -5.45 16.08
N GLY A 49 8.99 -4.69 15.24
CA GLY A 49 9.28 -5.07 13.85
C GLY A 49 8.04 -5.17 12.96
N SER A 50 6.93 -4.52 13.34
CA SER A 50 5.66 -4.50 12.61
C SER A 50 5.60 -3.38 11.59
N ILE A 51 4.70 -3.51 10.60
CA ILE A 51 4.55 -2.58 9.49
C ILE A 51 3.36 -1.64 9.77
N PRO A 52 3.51 -0.31 9.61
CA PRO A 52 2.40 0.64 9.77
C PRO A 52 1.38 0.57 8.62
N ILE A 53 0.20 1.15 8.84
CA ILE A 53 -0.85 1.26 7.82
C ILE A 53 -0.36 2.14 6.66
N GLY A 54 -0.62 1.68 5.43
CA GLY A 54 -0.33 2.38 4.20
C GLY A 54 0.77 1.71 3.38
N ILE A 55 1.35 2.51 2.48
CA ILE A 55 2.41 2.08 1.56
C ILE A 55 3.78 2.49 2.11
N GLY A 56 4.65 1.50 2.34
CA GLY A 56 6.03 1.69 2.77
C GLY A 56 6.93 2.38 1.75
N ARG A 57 8.15 2.71 2.19
CA ARG A 57 9.13 3.46 1.40
C ARG A 57 9.57 2.66 0.18
N ASP A 58 9.83 3.36 -0.92
CA ASP A 58 10.42 2.79 -2.13
C ASP A 58 9.65 1.58 -2.70
N SER A 59 8.36 1.48 -2.39
CA SER A 59 7.47 0.42 -2.87
C SER A 59 6.80 0.80 -4.19
N HIS A 60 6.60 -0.17 -5.08
CA HIS A 60 5.99 0.01 -6.40
C HIS A 60 4.70 -0.80 -6.51
N ILE A 61 3.58 -0.10 -6.63
CA ILE A 61 2.24 -0.68 -6.74
C ILE A 61 1.67 -0.30 -8.10
N LYS A 62 1.30 -1.30 -8.90
CA LYS A 62 0.79 -1.12 -10.26
C LYS A 62 -0.41 -2.03 -10.51
N ARG A 63 -1.48 -1.47 -11.10
CA ARG A 63 -2.70 -2.22 -11.49
C ARG A 63 -3.29 -3.04 -10.33
N ALA A 64 -3.49 -2.39 -9.18
CA ALA A 64 -3.98 -3.06 -7.98
C ALA A 64 -5.13 -2.29 -7.30
N ILE A 65 -5.93 -3.01 -6.52
CA ILE A 65 -6.83 -2.44 -5.53
C ILE A 65 -6.22 -2.74 -4.16
N ILE A 66 -5.90 -1.69 -3.41
CA ILE A 66 -5.36 -1.81 -2.05
C ILE A 66 -6.49 -1.55 -1.06
N GLU A 67 -6.85 -2.61 -0.35
CA GLU A 67 -7.90 -2.59 0.67
C GLU A 67 -7.59 -1.67 1.85
N ASN A 68 -8.65 -1.37 2.60
CA ASN A 68 -8.57 -0.51 3.77
C ASN A 68 -7.59 -1.08 4.82
N ASN A 69 -6.86 -0.18 5.50
CA ASN A 69 -5.88 -0.52 6.55
C ASN A 69 -4.76 -1.48 6.12
N ALA A 70 -4.52 -1.67 4.81
CA ALA A 70 -3.42 -2.48 4.31
C ALA A 70 -2.07 -1.98 4.87
N ARG A 71 -1.19 -2.90 5.22
CA ARG A 71 0.15 -2.63 5.78
C ARG A 71 1.20 -3.15 4.81
N ILE A 72 1.63 -2.31 3.87
CA ILE A 72 2.62 -2.68 2.87
C ILE A 72 4.00 -2.20 3.32
N GLY A 73 4.93 -3.14 3.42
CA GLY A 73 6.31 -2.88 3.86
C GLY A 73 7.11 -1.99 2.91
N ASN A 74 8.36 -1.73 3.30
CA ASN A 74 9.32 -1.02 2.45
C ASN A 74 9.84 -1.93 1.33
N ASN A 75 10.16 -1.35 0.16
CA ASN A 75 10.72 -2.04 -1.01
C ASN A 75 9.84 -3.16 -1.58
N ILE A 76 8.52 -3.09 -1.38
CA ILE A 76 7.57 -4.09 -1.89
C ILE A 76 7.18 -3.76 -3.32
N LYS A 77 7.03 -4.79 -4.16
CA LYS A 77 6.60 -4.66 -5.56
C LYS A 77 5.34 -5.48 -5.81
N ILE A 78 4.24 -4.80 -6.10
CA ILE A 78 2.98 -5.38 -6.56
C ILE A 78 2.79 -4.94 -8.01
N ILE A 79 3.37 -5.69 -8.95
CA ILE A 79 3.46 -5.29 -10.37
C ILE A 79 3.07 -6.38 -11.39
N ASN A 80 2.77 -7.59 -10.92
CA ASN A 80 2.36 -8.76 -11.73
C ASN A 80 3.15 -8.93 -13.05
N THR A 81 4.47 -9.11 -12.97
CA THR A 81 5.35 -9.21 -14.16
C THR A 81 4.98 -10.34 -15.11
N ASN A 82 4.38 -11.40 -14.59
CA ASN A 82 4.02 -12.59 -15.37
C ASN A 82 2.62 -12.48 -15.98
N ASN A 83 1.93 -11.34 -15.78
CA ASN A 83 0.56 -11.10 -16.25
C ASN A 83 -0.40 -12.24 -15.88
N VAL A 84 -0.27 -12.77 -14.66
CA VAL A 84 -1.15 -13.80 -14.11
C VAL A 84 -2.56 -13.20 -14.01
N GLN A 85 -3.56 -13.86 -14.59
CA GLN A 85 -4.95 -13.38 -14.53
C GLN A 85 -5.62 -13.83 -13.23
N GLU A 86 -5.47 -15.10 -12.87
CA GLU A 86 -6.00 -15.69 -11.64
C GLU A 86 -4.90 -16.52 -10.97
N ALA A 87 -4.48 -16.09 -9.78
CA ALA A 87 -3.42 -16.77 -9.01
C ALA A 87 -4.00 -17.78 -8.01
N ALA A 88 -5.22 -17.53 -7.52
CA ALA A 88 -5.94 -18.37 -6.59
C ALA A 88 -7.14 -19.00 -7.31
N ARG A 89 -7.19 -20.33 -7.34
CA ARG A 89 -8.33 -21.13 -7.80
C ARG A 89 -8.93 -21.85 -6.59
N GLU A 90 -9.45 -21.10 -5.62
CA GLU A 90 -9.90 -21.70 -4.36
C GLU A 90 -11.01 -22.73 -4.57
N THR A 91 -11.75 -22.63 -5.68
CA THR A 91 -12.43 -23.71 -6.39
C THR A 91 -12.64 -23.28 -7.86
N ASP A 92 -12.31 -24.09 -8.88
CA ASP A 92 -12.88 -23.92 -10.25
C ASP A 92 -14.38 -24.35 -10.23
N GLY A 93 -15.13 -23.82 -9.26
CA GLY A 93 -16.51 -24.19 -8.90
C GLY A 93 -16.73 -24.14 -7.40
#